data_AF-A0AAV3IXV5-F1
#
_entry.id   AF-A0AAV3IXV5-F1
#
_cell.length_a   1.000
_cell.length_b   1.000
_cell.length_c   1.000
_cell.angle_alpha   90.00
_cell.angle_beta   90.00
_cell.angle_gamma   90.00
#
_symmetry.space_group_name_H-M   'P 1'
#
loop_
_entity.id
_entity.type
_entity.pdbx_description
1 polymer ?
#
loop_
_entity_poly.entity_id
_entity_poly.type
_entity_poly.pdbx_seq_one_letter_code
_entity_poly.pdbx_strand_id
1 'polypeptide(L)'
;MRVIYPPLVEQAYQFIVNQGIDATKEGVYKMMVTDGMLTPTGNPTDKALNQGVIAEYKQHYDTLKEFKRAYPLFKHYPVKEFTQQDGIWYVSQKVIQDIQAILDANNCDKDTLMQIETYFRFRNYDNPHGSIAETKGVYHPLYTPYEDGEFQIVDGLVAIPKSIMSDIVRRCEIGELDVEEKTFLGFKEMLARMEE
;
A
#
# COMPACT_ATOMS: atom_id res chain seq x y z
N MET A 1 1.78 21.18 25.67
CA MET A 1 2.24 20.03 24.87
C MET A 1 1.01 19.39 24.23
N ARG A 2 0.93 19.31 22.90
CA ARG A 2 -0.24 18.77 22.19
C ARG A 2 0.04 17.30 21.92
N VAL A 3 -0.68 16.40 22.59
CA VAL A 3 -0.58 14.96 22.33
C VAL A 3 -1.21 14.68 20.97
N ILE A 4 -0.44 14.09 20.07
CA ILE A 4 -0.90 13.66 18.74
C ILE A 4 -1.23 12.18 18.87
N TYR A 5 -2.49 11.83 18.63
CA TYR A 5 -2.97 10.45 18.71
C TYR A 5 -2.90 9.78 17.33
N PRO A 6 -2.65 8.46 17.27
CA PRO A 6 -2.71 7.70 16.03
C PRO A 6 -4.05 7.92 15.30
N PRO A 7 -4.08 7.96 13.95
CA PRO A 7 -5.31 8.17 13.18
C PRO A 7 -6.44 7.21 13.52
N LEU A 8 -6.12 5.96 13.89
CA LEU A 8 -7.11 4.97 14.28
C LEU A 8 -7.84 5.36 15.58
N VAL A 9 -7.13 6.00 16.53
CA VAL A 9 -7.72 6.55 17.75
C VAL A 9 -8.62 7.73 17.43
N GLU A 10 -8.19 8.61 16.51
CA GLU A 10 -8.99 9.74 16.06
C GLU A 10 -10.28 9.28 15.39
N GLN A 11 -10.21 8.27 14.52
CA GLN A 11 -11.37 7.68 13.86
C GLN A 11 -12.33 7.02 14.86
N ALA A 12 -11.82 6.17 15.75
CA ALA A 12 -12.63 5.52 16.78
C ALA A 12 -13.28 6.57 17.71
N TYR A 13 -12.54 7.61 18.08
CA TYR A 13 -13.05 8.71 18.88
C TYR A 13 -14.19 9.46 18.18
N GLN A 14 -14.03 9.82 16.91
CA GLN A 14 -15.09 10.48 16.14
C GLN A 14 -16.33 9.57 16.00
N PHE A 15 -16.15 8.28 15.76
CA PHE A 15 -17.25 7.33 15.69
C PHE A 15 -18.06 7.25 17.00
N ILE A 16 -17.37 7.15 18.14
CA ILE A 16 -17.99 7.08 19.47
C ILE A 16 -18.77 8.38 19.79
N VAL A 17 -18.15 9.54 19.56
CA VAL A 17 -18.80 10.84 19.82
C VAL A 17 -19.99 11.08 18.88
N ASN A 18 -19.92 10.62 17.63
CA ASN A 18 -21.05 10.71 16.68
C ASN A 18 -22.26 9.86 17.09
N GLN A 19 -22.08 8.87 17.96
CA GLN A 19 -23.17 8.11 18.57
C GLN A 19 -23.73 8.76 19.84
N GLY A 20 -23.26 9.96 20.19
CA GLY A 20 -23.67 10.68 21.40
C GLY A 20 -23.04 10.14 22.68
N ILE A 21 -22.00 9.30 22.57
CA ILE A 21 -21.27 8.78 23.71
C ILE A 21 -20.14 9.76 24.05
N ASP A 22 -20.15 10.27 25.28
CA ASP A 22 -19.07 11.11 25.78
C ASP A 22 -17.81 10.24 26.02
N ALA A 23 -16.72 10.61 25.38
CA ALA A 23 -15.46 9.90 25.43
C ALA A 23 -14.29 10.87 25.38
N THR A 24 -13.11 10.40 25.80
CA THR A 24 -11.86 11.15 25.64
C THR A 24 -10.93 10.38 24.70
N LYS A 25 -10.12 11.08 23.91
CA LYS A 25 -9.13 10.45 23.01
C LYS A 25 -8.15 9.56 23.77
N GLU A 26 -7.76 9.95 24.98
CA GLU A 26 -6.94 9.12 25.86
C GLU A 26 -7.66 7.84 26.29
N GLY A 27 -8.94 7.94 26.64
CA GLY A 27 -9.77 6.77 26.97
C GLY A 27 -9.90 5.80 25.79
N VAL A 28 -10.14 6.35 24.59
CA VAL A 28 -10.20 5.56 23.35
C VAL A 28 -8.86 4.88 23.07
N TYR A 29 -7.74 5.59 23.19
CA TYR A 29 -6.41 4.99 23.03
C TYR A 29 -6.19 3.82 24.00
N LYS A 30 -6.45 4.01 25.29
CA LYS A 30 -6.28 2.96 26.31
C LYS A 30 -7.16 1.75 26.01
N MET A 31 -8.43 1.97 25.67
CA MET A 31 -9.35 0.91 25.28
C MET A 31 -8.80 0.10 24.10
N MET A 32 -8.32 0.78 23.05
CA MET A 32 -7.77 0.11 21.87
C MET A 32 -6.48 -0.66 22.15
N VAL A 33 -5.63 -0.18 23.07
CA VAL A 33 -4.46 -0.93 23.53
C VAL A 33 -4.89 -2.16 24.34
N THR A 34 -5.84 -2.00 25.27
CA THR A 34 -6.38 -3.10 26.09
C THR A 34 -7.04 -4.17 25.24
N ASP A 35 -7.80 -3.78 24.23
CA ASP A 35 -8.46 -4.69 23.29
C ASP A 35 -7.49 -5.33 22.30
N GLY A 36 -6.19 -5.00 22.38
CA GLY A 36 -5.15 -5.51 21.50
C GLY A 36 -5.32 -5.06 20.05
N MET A 37 -6.00 -3.93 19.82
CA MET A 37 -6.15 -3.28 18.51
C MET A 37 -4.95 -2.38 18.20
N LEU A 38 -4.34 -1.81 19.24
CA LEU A 38 -3.10 -1.04 19.16
C LEU A 38 -2.02 -1.68 20.04
N THR A 39 -0.77 -1.57 19.63
CA THR A 39 0.37 -1.78 20.53
C THR A 39 0.43 -0.65 21.57
N PRO A 40 1.15 -0.82 22.70
CA PRO A 40 1.39 0.27 23.66
C PRO A 40 2.07 1.51 23.07
N THR A 41 2.70 1.38 21.90
CA THR A 41 3.32 2.47 21.13
C THR A 41 2.37 3.11 20.13
N GLY A 42 1.14 2.61 19.99
CA GLY A 42 0.09 3.18 19.14
C GLY A 42 0.06 2.66 17.70
N ASN A 43 0.77 1.57 17.40
CA ASN A 43 0.73 0.93 16.08
C ASN A 43 -0.47 -0.04 16.00
N PRO A 44 -1.19 -0.13 14.87
CA PRO A 44 -2.22 -1.14 14.67
C PRO A 44 -1.68 -2.56 14.78
N THR A 45 -2.47 -3.47 15.34
CA THR A 45 -2.16 -4.91 15.36
C THR A 45 -2.88 -5.64 14.23
N ASP A 46 -2.45 -6.88 13.96
CA ASP A 46 -3.16 -7.77 13.02
C ASP A 46 -4.62 -8.01 13.44
N LYS A 47 -4.92 -7.93 14.74
CA LYS A 47 -6.29 -7.99 15.24
C LYS A 47 -7.13 -6.80 14.79
N ALA A 48 -6.59 -5.58 14.86
CA ALA A 48 -7.26 -4.38 14.34
C ALA A 48 -7.45 -4.44 12.82
N LEU A 49 -6.49 -5.04 12.12
CA LEU A 49 -6.55 -5.25 10.68
C LEU A 49 -7.63 -6.28 10.29
N ASN A 50 -7.77 -7.36 11.06
CA ASN A 50 -8.68 -8.47 10.75
C ASN A 50 -10.11 -8.26 11.26
N GLN A 51 -10.34 -7.47 12.31
CA GLN A 51 -11.67 -7.28 12.92
C GLN A 51 -12.49 -6.14 12.31
N GLY A 52 -12.02 -5.48 11.23
CA GLY A 52 -12.80 -4.47 10.51
C GLY A 52 -13.14 -3.21 11.33
N VAL A 53 -12.50 -3.00 12.49
CA VAL A 53 -12.63 -1.77 13.31
C VAL A 53 -11.90 -0.59 12.65
N ILE A 54 -11.10 -0.87 11.64
CA ILE A 54 -10.74 0.08 10.62
C ILE A 54 -12.03 0.37 9.85
N ALA A 55 -12.67 1.51 10.15
CA ALA A 55 -13.67 2.11 9.28
C ALA A 55 -13.19 1.92 7.84
N GLU A 56 -13.95 1.18 7.04
CA GLU A 56 -13.61 0.80 5.67
C GLU A 56 -12.65 1.82 5.07
N TYR A 57 -11.36 1.47 4.94
CA TYR A 57 -10.43 2.38 4.25
C TYR A 57 -11.00 2.52 2.85
N LYS A 58 -11.62 3.68 2.59
CA LYS A 58 -12.28 3.95 1.32
C LYS A 58 -11.18 4.03 0.26
N GLN A 59 -10.90 2.92 -0.41
CA GLN A 59 -9.97 2.90 -1.54
C GLN A 59 -10.51 3.77 -2.69
N HIS A 60 -11.83 3.88 -2.74
CA HIS A 60 -12.59 4.61 -3.73
C HIS A 60 -12.78 6.07 -3.30
N TYR A 61 -12.10 6.99 -3.96
CA TYR A 61 -12.35 8.42 -3.81
C TYR A 61 -12.88 8.96 -5.12
N ASP A 62 -14.01 9.66 -5.08
CA ASP A 62 -14.68 10.13 -6.29
C ASP A 62 -13.88 11.28 -6.93
N THR A 63 -13.11 12.02 -6.12
CA THR A 63 -12.30 13.15 -6.59
C THR A 63 -10.87 13.15 -6.06
N LEU A 64 -9.95 13.75 -6.83
CA LEU A 64 -8.56 13.93 -6.41
C LEU A 64 -8.44 14.76 -5.12
N LYS A 65 -9.40 15.68 -4.90
CA LYS A 65 -9.45 16.51 -3.69
C LYS A 65 -9.72 15.66 -2.45
N GLU A 66 -10.60 14.66 -2.55
CA GLU A 66 -10.89 13.73 -1.46
C GLU A 66 -9.70 12.81 -1.20
N PHE A 67 -9.10 12.28 -2.26
CA PHE A 67 -7.90 11.46 -2.17
C PHE A 67 -6.75 12.21 -1.46
N LYS A 68 -6.43 13.43 -1.89
CA LYS A 68 -5.37 14.27 -1.27
C LYS A 68 -5.69 14.71 0.17
N ARG A 69 -6.97 14.73 0.55
CA ARG A 69 -7.39 14.98 1.93
C ARG A 69 -7.14 13.76 2.80
N ALA A 70 -7.36 12.56 2.27
CA ALA A 70 -7.08 11.31 2.97
C ALA A 70 -5.57 11.00 3.05
N TYR A 71 -4.81 11.42 2.05
CA TYR A 71 -3.36 11.26 1.97
C TYR A 71 -2.65 12.61 1.78
N PRO A 72 -2.50 13.42 2.85
CA PRO A 72 -1.80 14.71 2.81
C PRO A 72 -0.41 14.70 2.17
N LEU A 73 0.31 13.57 2.21
CA LEU A 73 1.58 13.35 1.50
C LEU A 73 1.48 13.78 0.03
N PHE A 74 0.35 13.47 -0.64
CA PHE A 74 0.19 13.74 -2.06
C PHE A 74 -0.26 15.17 -2.39
N LYS A 75 -0.51 16.02 -1.38
CA LYS A 75 -1.13 17.34 -1.56
C LYS A 75 -0.34 18.24 -2.53
N HIS A 76 0.98 18.15 -2.48
CA HIS A 76 1.90 19.04 -3.19
C HIS A 76 2.17 18.65 -4.66
N TYR A 77 1.81 17.44 -5.08
CA TYR A 77 2.01 17.03 -6.48
C TYR A 77 0.96 17.64 -7.42
N PRO A 78 1.33 18.01 -8.65
CA PRO A 78 0.38 18.53 -9.63
C PRO A 78 -0.59 17.45 -10.13
N VAL A 79 -1.75 17.86 -10.64
CA VAL A 79 -2.82 16.94 -11.11
C VAL A 79 -2.32 15.93 -12.14
N LYS A 80 -1.37 16.31 -12.99
CA LYS A 80 -0.77 15.44 -14.02
C LYS A 80 -0.08 14.19 -13.47
N GLU A 81 0.24 14.16 -12.17
CA GLU A 81 0.85 13.00 -11.52
C GLU A 81 -0.16 11.97 -11.03
N PHE A 82 -1.46 12.18 -11.30
CA PHE A 82 -2.54 11.34 -10.79
C PHE A 82 -3.42 10.81 -11.92
N THR A 83 -3.77 9.53 -11.81
CA THR A 83 -4.76 8.86 -12.67
C THR A 83 -5.77 8.16 -11.80
N GLN A 84 -7.04 8.12 -12.22
CA GLN A 84 -8.10 7.42 -11.50
C GLN A 84 -8.65 6.30 -12.36
N GLN A 85 -8.80 5.10 -11.78
CA GLN A 85 -9.46 3.96 -12.40
C GLN A 85 -10.40 3.35 -11.36
N ASP A 86 -11.69 3.23 -11.71
CA ASP A 86 -12.74 2.70 -10.82
C ASP A 86 -12.68 3.29 -9.40
N GLY A 87 -12.53 4.62 -9.32
CA GLY A 87 -12.40 5.40 -8.09
C GLY A 87 -11.12 5.20 -7.28
N ILE A 88 -10.22 4.31 -7.71
CA ILE A 88 -8.90 4.14 -7.12
C ILE A 88 -7.95 5.15 -7.77
N TRP A 89 -7.23 5.90 -6.95
CA TRP A 89 -6.24 6.87 -7.40
C TRP A 89 -4.84 6.27 -7.47
N TYR A 90 -4.17 6.47 -8.58
CA TYR A 90 -2.79 6.04 -8.83
C TYR A 90 -1.91 7.26 -8.99
N VAL A 91 -0.62 7.10 -8.70
CA VAL A 91 0.39 8.17 -8.81
C VAL A 91 1.42 7.82 -9.88
N SER A 92 2.00 8.84 -10.49
CA SER A 92 3.03 8.67 -11.52
C SER A 92 4.35 8.12 -10.97
N GLN A 93 5.21 7.65 -11.88
CA GLN A 93 6.54 7.17 -11.53
C GLN A 93 7.41 8.21 -10.81
N LYS A 94 7.21 9.49 -11.12
CA LYS A 94 7.92 10.58 -10.44
C LYS A 94 7.56 10.62 -8.95
N VAL A 95 6.27 10.50 -8.62
CA VAL A 95 5.81 10.48 -7.23
C VAL A 95 6.35 9.28 -6.48
N ILE A 96 6.42 8.11 -7.14
CA ILE A 96 7.01 6.90 -6.56
C ILE A 96 8.50 7.09 -6.26
N GLN A 97 9.27 7.69 -7.17
CA GLN A 97 10.69 7.99 -6.95
C GLN A 97 10.89 8.98 -5.79
N ASP A 98 10.04 10.00 -5.69
CA ASP A 98 10.09 10.96 -4.59
C ASP A 98 9.77 10.28 -3.24
N ILE A 99 8.82 9.33 -3.22
CA ILE A 99 8.52 8.51 -2.03
C ILE A 99 9.71 7.63 -1.66
N GLN A 100 10.36 7.00 -2.63
CA GLN A 100 11.54 6.18 -2.36
C GLN A 100 12.66 7.00 -1.73
N ALA A 101 12.93 8.20 -2.26
CA ALA A 101 13.92 9.10 -1.69
C ALA A 101 13.58 9.52 -0.24
N ILE A 102 12.30 9.67 0.09
CA ILE A 102 11.83 9.94 1.46
C ILE A 102 12.12 8.75 2.39
N LEU A 103 11.90 7.52 1.92
CA LEU A 103 12.18 6.30 2.68
C LEU A 103 13.69 6.09 2.87
N ASP A 104 14.48 6.26 1.80
CA ASP A 104 15.93 6.07 1.79
C ASP A 104 16.66 7.06 2.71
N ALA A 105 16.13 8.28 2.83
CA ALA A 105 16.65 9.29 3.74
C ALA A 105 16.53 8.88 5.23
N ASN A 106 15.76 7.82 5.54
CA ASN A 106 15.56 7.21 6.85
C ASN A 106 15.21 8.22 7.97
N ASN A 107 14.62 9.35 7.58
CA ASN A 107 14.19 10.46 8.44
C ASN A 107 12.72 10.83 8.16
N CYS A 108 11.95 9.84 7.69
CA CYS A 108 10.53 9.95 7.42
C CYS A 108 9.77 10.01 8.75
N ASP A 109 8.91 11.02 8.92
CA ASP A 109 8.04 11.06 10.09
C ASP A 109 7.00 9.93 10.04
N LYS A 110 6.53 9.50 11.22
CA LYS A 110 5.64 8.34 11.34
C LYS A 110 4.31 8.50 10.59
N ASP A 111 3.80 9.73 10.46
CA ASP A 111 2.54 9.98 9.76
C ASP A 111 2.73 9.87 8.24
N THR A 112 3.87 10.31 7.72
CA THR A 112 4.25 10.11 6.32
C THR A 112 4.47 8.63 6.01
N LEU A 113 5.19 7.90 6.86
CA LEU A 113 5.43 6.46 6.68
C LEU A 113 4.11 5.68 6.67
N MET A 114 3.21 5.95 7.61
CA MET A 114 1.90 5.30 7.67
C MET A 114 1.03 5.60 6.44
N GLN A 115 1.08 6.83 5.91
CA GLN A 115 0.37 7.17 4.67
C GLN A 115 0.91 6.40 3.46
N ILE A 116 2.24 6.26 3.37
CA ILE A 116 2.91 5.45 2.36
C ILE A 116 2.44 4.01 2.53
N GLU A 117 2.68 3.38 3.67
CA GLU A 117 2.27 1.98 3.89
C GLU A 117 0.78 1.73 3.63
N THR A 118 -0.10 2.66 4.00
CA THR A 118 -1.54 2.54 3.80
C THR A 118 -1.93 2.68 2.32
N TYR A 119 -1.42 3.70 1.61
CA TYR A 119 -1.62 3.78 0.17
C TYR A 119 -1.09 2.51 -0.49
N PHE A 120 0.00 1.97 0.07
CA PHE A 120 0.71 0.88 -0.52
C PHE A 120 -0.02 -0.48 -0.32
N ARG A 121 -0.24 -0.92 0.91
CA ARG A 121 -0.92 -2.19 1.26
C ARG A 121 -2.19 -2.54 0.45
N PHE A 122 -2.99 -1.55 0.06
CA PHE A 122 -4.33 -1.75 -0.49
C PHE A 122 -4.43 -1.96 -2.01
N ARG A 123 -3.36 -1.76 -2.76
CA ARG A 123 -3.38 -1.91 -4.23
C ARG A 123 -2.94 -3.30 -4.73
N ASN A 124 -2.86 -4.28 -3.81
CA ASN A 124 -2.63 -5.74 -3.98
C ASN A 124 -1.98 -6.21 -5.31
N TYR A 125 -0.70 -6.55 -5.25
CA TYR A 125 0.19 -6.76 -6.42
C TYR A 125 0.50 -8.23 -6.67
N ASP A 126 -0.15 -9.10 -5.90
CA ASP A 126 -0.02 -10.55 -5.98
C ASP A 126 -0.77 -11.14 -7.21
N ASN A 127 -1.51 -10.32 -7.97
CA ASN A 127 -2.12 -10.72 -9.23
C ASN A 127 -1.42 -10.03 -10.41
N PRO A 128 -0.47 -10.70 -11.08
CA PRO A 128 0.25 -10.11 -12.22
C PRO A 128 -0.60 -9.97 -13.48
N HIS A 129 -1.80 -10.54 -13.50
CA HIS A 129 -2.68 -10.61 -14.66
C HIS A 129 -3.56 -9.35 -14.79
N GLY A 130 -2.92 -8.20 -14.91
CA GLY A 130 -3.55 -6.90 -15.23
C GLY A 130 -3.14 -6.40 -16.62
N SER A 131 -3.25 -5.10 -16.83
CA SER A 131 -2.63 -4.36 -17.94
C SER A 131 -1.15 -4.08 -17.67
N ILE A 132 -0.36 -3.77 -18.71
CA ILE A 132 1.09 -3.49 -18.55
C ILE A 132 1.31 -2.33 -17.58
N ALA A 133 0.43 -1.33 -17.59
CA ALA A 133 0.47 -0.21 -16.65
C ALA A 133 0.18 -0.63 -15.20
N GLU A 134 -0.68 -1.62 -14.96
CA GLU A 134 -0.97 -2.19 -13.64
C GLU A 134 0.15 -3.13 -13.18
N THR A 135 0.71 -3.95 -14.08
CA THR A 135 1.85 -4.84 -13.79
C THR A 135 3.12 -4.04 -13.50
N LYS A 136 3.38 -2.97 -14.25
CA LYS A 136 4.53 -2.07 -14.03
C LYS A 136 4.28 -1.02 -12.95
N GLY A 137 3.05 -0.85 -12.50
CA GLY A 137 2.62 0.22 -11.62
C GLY A 137 2.14 -0.26 -10.26
N VAL A 138 3.01 -0.08 -9.26
CA VAL A 138 2.78 0.62 -7.97
C VAL A 138 3.30 -0.07 -6.67
N TYR A 139 3.72 -1.36 -6.59
CA TYR A 139 4.32 -1.91 -5.31
C TYR A 139 5.57 -2.74 -5.35
N HIS A 140 6.12 -3.07 -6.51
CA HIS A 140 7.41 -3.75 -6.46
C HIS A 140 8.23 -3.43 -7.70
N PRO A 141 9.49 -2.97 -7.55
CA PRO A 141 10.43 -2.77 -8.65
C PRO A 141 10.81 -4.07 -9.39
N LEU A 142 10.05 -5.16 -9.20
CA LEU A 142 10.14 -6.40 -9.96
C LEU A 142 10.13 -6.11 -11.46
N TYR A 143 9.06 -5.46 -11.94
CA TYR A 143 8.76 -5.35 -13.37
C TYR A 143 9.23 -4.04 -14.01
N THR A 144 9.64 -3.07 -13.19
CA THR A 144 10.13 -1.75 -13.64
C THR A 144 11.33 -1.82 -14.59
N PRO A 145 12.30 -2.76 -14.44
CA PRO A 145 13.46 -2.84 -15.32
C PRO A 145 13.15 -3.33 -16.75
N TYR A 146 11.94 -3.83 -17.01
CA TYR A 146 11.59 -4.43 -18.31
C TYR A 146 10.78 -3.47 -19.18
N GLU A 147 11.05 -3.52 -20.48
CA GLU A 147 10.37 -2.75 -21.51
C GLU A 147 8.98 -3.32 -21.79
N ASP A 148 8.04 -2.45 -22.19
CA ASP A 148 6.64 -2.85 -22.44
C ASP A 148 6.54 -3.94 -23.52
N GLY A 149 7.43 -3.90 -24.52
CA GLY A 149 7.49 -4.87 -25.61
C GLY A 149 7.96 -6.27 -25.21
N GLU A 150 8.46 -6.44 -23.98
CA GLU A 150 8.82 -7.75 -23.45
C GLU A 150 7.60 -8.53 -22.95
N PHE A 151 6.49 -7.85 -22.66
CA PHE A 151 5.25 -8.48 -22.17
C PHE A 151 4.33 -8.90 -23.33
N GLN A 152 3.55 -9.95 -23.10
CA GLN A 152 2.56 -10.44 -24.07
C GLN A 152 1.15 -10.28 -23.53
N ILE A 153 0.16 -10.20 -24.42
CA ILE A 153 -1.26 -10.23 -24.04
C ILE A 153 -1.84 -11.56 -24.47
N VAL A 154 -2.37 -12.33 -23.51
CA VAL A 154 -3.03 -13.61 -23.72
C VAL A 154 -4.40 -13.54 -23.05
N ASP A 155 -5.46 -13.79 -23.82
CA ASP A 155 -6.86 -13.72 -23.35
C ASP A 155 -7.23 -12.42 -22.62
N GLY A 156 -6.66 -11.30 -23.08
CA GLY A 156 -6.90 -9.98 -22.51
C GLY A 156 -6.12 -9.66 -21.23
N LEU A 157 -5.22 -10.56 -20.80
CA LEU A 157 -4.38 -10.42 -19.62
C LEU A 157 -2.92 -10.27 -20.01
N VAL A 158 -2.14 -9.50 -19.25
CA VAL A 158 -0.68 -9.52 -19.38
C VAL A 158 -0.14 -10.89 -18.96
N ALA A 159 0.58 -11.51 -19.89
CA ALA A 159 1.39 -12.68 -19.67
C ALA A 159 2.83 -12.24 -19.38
N ILE A 160 3.33 -12.66 -18.22
CA ILE A 160 4.74 -12.47 -17.86
C ILE A 160 5.57 -13.53 -18.58
N PRO A 161 6.59 -13.14 -19.38
CA PRO A 161 7.51 -14.09 -19.99
C PRO A 161 8.28 -14.91 -18.94
N LYS A 162 8.57 -16.17 -19.27
CA LYS A 162 9.42 -17.04 -18.44
C LYS A 162 10.77 -16.38 -18.09
N SER A 163 11.39 -15.68 -19.04
CA SER A 163 12.67 -14.98 -18.85
C SER A 163 12.59 -13.92 -17.75
N ILE A 164 11.53 -13.12 -17.74
CA ILE A 164 11.28 -12.09 -16.72
C ILE A 164 11.02 -12.75 -15.36
N MET A 165 10.22 -13.82 -15.32
CA MET A 165 9.94 -14.56 -14.09
C MET A 165 11.21 -15.18 -13.49
N SER A 166 12.07 -15.77 -14.33
CA SER A 166 13.36 -16.34 -13.91
C SER A 166 14.31 -15.29 -13.36
N ASP A 167 14.39 -14.10 -14.00
CA ASP A 167 15.24 -13.01 -13.54
C ASP A 167 14.78 -12.45 -12.18
N ILE A 168 13.47 -12.31 -11.98
CA ILE A 168 12.88 -11.91 -10.70
C ILE A 168 13.27 -12.90 -9.59
N VAL A 169 13.08 -14.20 -9.80
CA VAL A 169 13.45 -15.23 -8.82
C VAL A 169 14.94 -15.16 -8.49
N ARG A 170 15.81 -15.02 -9.50
CA ARG A 170 17.26 -14.88 -9.31
C ARG A 170 17.62 -13.68 -8.45
N ARG A 171 17.05 -12.51 -8.76
CA ARG A 171 17.28 -11.25 -8.05
C ARG A 171 16.84 -11.33 -6.58
N CYS A 172 15.77 -12.08 -6.28
CA CYS A 172 15.38 -12.39 -4.91
C CYS A 172 16.40 -13.32 -4.20
N GLU A 173 16.89 -14.37 -4.87
CA GLU A 173 17.86 -15.32 -4.29
C GLU A 173 19.21 -14.69 -3.95
N ILE A 174 19.65 -13.69 -4.72
CA ILE A 174 20.90 -12.96 -4.49
C ILE A 174 20.73 -11.70 -3.63
N GLY A 175 19.50 -11.42 -3.16
CA GLY A 175 19.20 -10.28 -2.29
C GLY A 175 19.16 -8.91 -2.99
N GLU A 176 19.06 -8.88 -4.32
CA GLU A 176 18.85 -7.64 -5.10
C GLU A 176 17.39 -7.15 -5.05
N LEU A 177 16.46 -8.04 -4.68
CA LEU A 177 15.04 -7.74 -4.47
C LEU A 177 14.58 -8.27 -3.12
N ASP A 178 14.11 -7.36 -2.26
CA ASP A 178 13.49 -7.70 -0.98
C ASP A 178 11.97 -7.86 -1.16
N VAL A 179 11.51 -9.11 -1.15
CA VAL A 179 10.11 -9.52 -1.30
C VAL A 179 9.70 -10.32 -0.08
N GLU A 180 8.42 -10.27 0.30
CA GLU A 180 7.90 -11.18 1.33
C GLU A 180 8.13 -12.64 0.92
N GLU A 181 8.49 -13.50 1.87
CA GLU A 181 8.82 -14.91 1.63
C GLU A 181 7.70 -15.65 0.88
N LYS A 182 6.43 -15.36 1.23
CA LYS A 182 5.26 -15.93 0.56
C LYS A 182 5.21 -15.58 -0.94
N THR A 183 5.59 -14.35 -1.29
CA THR A 183 5.58 -13.84 -2.67
C THR A 183 6.73 -14.45 -3.46
N PHE A 184 7.91 -14.58 -2.84
CA PHE A 184 9.04 -15.30 -3.43
C PHE A 184 8.71 -16.76 -3.74
N LEU A 185 8.10 -17.48 -2.79
CA LEU A 185 7.67 -18.86 -2.99
C LEU A 185 6.63 -18.97 -4.11
N GLY A 186 5.67 -18.04 -4.18
CA GLY A 186 4.70 -17.96 -5.27
C GLY A 186 5.36 -17.85 -6.66
N PHE A 187 6.38 -17.01 -6.80
CA PHE A 187 7.12 -16.90 -8.07
C PHE A 187 7.88 -18.18 -8.45
N LYS A 188 8.47 -18.88 -7.47
CA LYS A 188 9.13 -20.17 -7.71
C LYS A 188 8.16 -21.24 -8.19
N GLU A 189 6.97 -21.31 -7.58
CA GLU A 189 5.92 -22.24 -8.00
C GLU A 189 5.40 -21.92 -9.40
N MET A 190 5.16 -20.65 -9.71
CA MET A 190 4.72 -20.23 -11.05
C MET A 190 5.77 -20.55 -12.10
N LEU A 191 7.05 -20.28 -11.82
CA LEU A 191 8.15 -20.58 -12.74
C LEU A 191 8.26 -22.09 -13.02
N ALA A 192 8.14 -22.92 -11.98
CA ALA A 192 8.18 -24.38 -12.12
C ALA A 192 7.08 -24.91 -13.04
N ARG A 193 5.84 -24.36 -12.93
CA ARG A 193 4.71 -24.73 -13.79
C ARG A 193 4.89 -24.30 -15.26
N MET A 194 5.79 -23.37 -15.54
CA MET A 194 6.13 -22.95 -16.90
C MET A 194 7.24 -23.84 -17.53
N GLU A 195 7.81 -24.77 -16.77
CA GLU A 195 8.82 -25.71 -17.26
C GLU A 195 8.24 -27.09 -17.66
N GLU A 196 6.97 -27.34 -17.29
CA GLU A 196 6.17 -28.52 -17.67
C GLU A 196 5.47 -28.32 -19.04
#